data_AF-A0A9N8J5X8-F1
#
_entry.id   AF-A0A9N8J5X8-F1
#
_cell.length_a   1.000
_cell.length_b   1.000
_cell.length_c   1.000
_cell.angle_alpha   90.00
_cell.angle_beta   90.00
_cell.angle_gamma   90.00
#
_symmetry.space_group_name_H-M   'P 1'
#
loop_
_entity.id
_entity.type
_entity.pdbx_description
1 polymer ?
#
loop_
_entity_poly.entity_id
_entity_poly.type
_entity_poly.pdbx_seq_one_letter_code
_entity_poly.pdbx_strand_id
1 'polypeptide(L)'
;MKNPPAKPNQLISKEFAKQLNVNYNAKKAASLTGKRAKKEDANAVWYSLEALESYIHYIKTHGAQDGYNVDGIRFYFGVYPDDEQHGEKAGLTTLFLVPTGKKVEDNTAKVQSFAMVQESAPADIQSLDPMNYGNIGRPPSLIY
;
A
#
# COMPACT_ATOMS: atom_id res chain seq x y z
N MET A 1 6.93 -21.32 -26.04
CA MET A 1 6.05 -21.22 -24.84
C MET A 1 6.86 -20.52 -23.76
N LYS A 2 6.36 -19.45 -23.15
CA LYS A 2 7.07 -18.79 -22.04
C LYS A 2 6.96 -19.69 -20.80
N ASN A 3 8.06 -19.91 -20.08
CA ASN A 3 8.02 -20.67 -18.83
C ASN A 3 7.04 -20.01 -17.85
N PRO A 4 6.27 -20.79 -17.07
CA PRO A 4 5.42 -20.22 -16.04
C PRO A 4 6.28 -19.43 -15.04
N PRO A 5 5.74 -18.33 -14.48
CA PRO A 5 6.47 -17.52 -13.51
C PRO A 5 6.83 -18.37 -12.28
N ALA A 6 8.02 -18.12 -11.72
CA ALA A 6 8.43 -18.77 -10.48
C ALA A 6 7.47 -18.40 -9.34
N LYS A 7 7.25 -19.36 -8.43
CA LYS A 7 6.43 -19.14 -7.24
C LYS A 7 7.11 -18.10 -6.34
N PRO A 8 6.42 -17.04 -5.89
CA PRO A 8 6.99 -16.08 -4.95
C PRO A 8 7.37 -16.73 -3.62
N ASN A 9 8.45 -16.26 -3.00
CA ASN A 9 8.95 -16.78 -1.72
C ASN A 9 8.09 -16.35 -0.52
N GLN A 10 7.27 -15.30 -0.68
CA GLN A 10 6.49 -14.68 0.39
C GLN A 10 5.09 -15.28 0.56
N LEU A 11 4.75 -16.34 -0.16
CA LEU A 11 3.42 -16.96 -0.08
C LEU A 11 3.24 -17.69 1.26
N ILE A 12 2.12 -17.39 1.92
CA ILE A 12 1.67 -18.07 3.13
C ILE A 12 0.63 -19.16 2.81
N SER A 13 0.40 -20.08 3.76
CA SER A 13 -0.67 -21.07 3.62
C SER A 13 -2.06 -20.41 3.76
N LYS A 14 -3.08 -21.08 3.21
CA LYS A 14 -4.48 -20.62 3.31
C LYS A 14 -4.95 -20.61 4.77
N GLU A 15 -4.52 -21.60 5.53
CA GLU A 15 -4.84 -21.78 6.96
C GLU A 15 -4.23 -20.65 7.78
N PHE A 16 -2.97 -20.28 7.50
CA PHE A 16 -2.33 -19.17 8.20
C PHE A 16 -3.01 -17.83 7.85
N ALA A 17 -3.36 -17.62 6.59
CA ALA A 17 -4.11 -16.43 6.17
C ALA A 17 -5.48 -16.31 6.88
N LYS A 18 -6.22 -17.41 7.05
CA LYS A 18 -7.47 -17.45 7.85
C LYS A 18 -7.23 -17.08 9.31
N GLN A 19 -6.19 -17.65 9.93
CA GLN A 19 -5.84 -17.33 11.30
C GLN A 19 -5.50 -15.83 11.47
N LEU A 20 -4.79 -15.24 10.51
CA LEU A 20 -4.47 -13.81 10.53
C LEU A 20 -5.74 -12.93 10.45
N ASN A 21 -6.69 -13.25 9.56
CA ASN A 21 -7.95 -12.50 9.44
C ASN A 21 -8.81 -12.61 10.72
N VAL A 22 -8.95 -13.81 11.29
CA VAL A 22 -9.66 -14.02 12.57
C VAL A 22 -9.03 -13.20 13.69
N ASN A 23 -7.69 -13.24 13.81
CA ASN A 23 -6.98 -12.49 14.84
C ASN A 23 -7.14 -10.97 14.67
N TYR A 24 -7.09 -10.47 13.43
CA TYR A 24 -7.30 -9.05 13.14
C TYR A 24 -8.70 -8.61 13.55
N ASN A 25 -9.74 -9.33 13.12
CA ASN A 25 -11.13 -9.01 13.43
C ASN A 25 -11.40 -9.05 14.95
N ALA A 26 -10.90 -10.09 15.64
CA ALA A 26 -11.04 -10.21 17.09
C ALA A 26 -10.34 -9.04 17.82
N LYS A 27 -9.13 -8.68 17.42
CA LYS A 27 -8.37 -7.57 18.01
C LYS A 27 -9.07 -6.22 17.78
N LYS A 28 -9.60 -5.98 16.58
CA LYS A 28 -10.36 -4.77 16.25
C LYS A 28 -11.66 -4.68 17.06
N ALA A 29 -12.43 -5.76 17.14
CA ALA A 29 -13.66 -5.82 17.93
C ALA A 29 -13.40 -5.59 19.43
N ALA A 30 -12.30 -6.13 19.97
CA ALA A 30 -11.93 -5.97 21.37
C ALA A 30 -11.43 -4.56 21.74
N SER A 31 -11.04 -3.75 20.74
CA SER A 31 -10.56 -2.38 20.96
C SER A 31 -11.66 -1.46 21.51
N LEU A 32 -11.29 -0.43 22.28
CA LEU A 32 -12.26 0.54 22.81
C LEU A 32 -13.05 1.24 21.70
N THR A 33 -12.40 1.51 20.57
CA THR A 33 -13.05 2.05 19.37
C THR A 33 -14.04 1.05 18.79
N GLY A 34 -13.66 -0.23 18.62
CA GLY A 34 -14.55 -1.29 18.14
C GLY A 34 -15.79 -1.49 19.01
N LYS A 35 -15.62 -1.44 20.34
CA LYS A 35 -16.73 -1.54 21.32
C LYS A 35 -17.71 -0.36 21.27
N ARG A 36 -17.26 0.80 20.80
CA ARG A 36 -18.06 2.04 20.70
C ARG A 36 -18.51 2.33 19.28
N ALA A 37 -18.02 1.59 18.29
CA ALA A 37 -18.30 1.82 16.89
C ALA A 37 -19.76 1.50 16.58
N LYS A 38 -20.46 2.45 15.97
CA LYS A 38 -21.85 2.26 15.50
C LYS A 38 -21.90 1.47 14.19
N LYS A 39 -20.76 1.29 13.53
CA LYS A 39 -20.59 0.66 12.23
C LYS A 39 -19.34 -0.21 12.24
N GLU A 40 -19.41 -1.36 11.57
CA GLU A 40 -18.24 -2.22 11.38
C GLU A 40 -17.20 -1.54 10.49
N ASP A 41 -15.95 -1.61 10.92
CA ASP A 41 -14.79 -1.07 10.20
C ASP A 41 -14.34 -2.02 9.08
N ALA A 42 -13.57 -1.49 8.13
CA ALA A 42 -12.97 -2.27 7.06
C ALA A 42 -11.93 -3.26 7.58
N ASN A 43 -11.95 -4.48 7.05
CA ASN A 43 -10.90 -5.47 7.28
C ASN A 43 -10.22 -5.97 5.99
N ALA A 44 -10.71 -5.51 4.84
CA ALA A 44 -10.15 -5.81 3.53
C ALA A 44 -10.30 -4.59 2.61
N VAL A 45 -9.34 -4.43 1.70
CA VAL A 45 -9.38 -3.44 0.60
C VAL A 45 -9.10 -4.19 -0.68
N TRP A 46 -9.91 -3.93 -1.71
CA TRP A 46 -9.77 -4.56 -3.01
C TRP A 46 -9.29 -3.55 -4.06
N TYR A 47 -8.40 -4.00 -4.92
CA TYR A 47 -7.96 -3.28 -6.11
C TYR A 47 -8.17 -4.21 -7.31
N SER A 48 -8.67 -3.68 -8.43
CA SER A 48 -8.63 -4.42 -9.68
C SER A 48 -7.18 -4.60 -10.11
N LEU A 49 -6.88 -5.73 -10.77
CA LEU A 49 -5.55 -5.95 -11.36
C LEU A 49 -5.21 -4.85 -12.36
N GLU A 50 -6.17 -4.45 -13.19
CA GLU A 50 -6.01 -3.37 -14.16
C GLU A 50 -5.62 -2.03 -13.49
N ALA A 51 -6.24 -1.67 -12.37
CA ALA A 51 -5.91 -0.45 -11.67
C ALA A 51 -4.52 -0.52 -11.02
N LEU A 52 -4.13 -1.68 -10.47
CA LEU A 52 -2.77 -1.89 -9.94
C LEU A 52 -1.72 -1.83 -11.05
N GLU A 53 -1.96 -2.47 -12.19
CA GLU A 53 -1.06 -2.45 -13.35
C GLU A 53 -0.92 -1.04 -13.91
N SER A 54 -2.03 -0.30 -14.05
CA SER A 54 -2.05 1.10 -14.48
C SER A 54 -1.25 1.97 -13.51
N TYR A 55 -1.43 1.79 -12.20
CA TYR A 55 -0.70 2.55 -11.19
C TYR A 55 0.80 2.23 -11.18
N ILE A 56 1.18 0.95 -11.29
CA ILE A 56 2.58 0.52 -11.43
C ILE A 56 3.23 1.14 -12.67
N HIS A 57 2.50 1.19 -13.79
CA HIS A 57 2.98 1.86 -15.00
C HIS A 57 3.16 3.36 -14.77
N TYR A 58 2.17 4.03 -14.18
CA TYR A 58 2.21 5.45 -13.86
C TYR A 58 3.44 5.82 -13.00
N ILE A 59 3.65 5.13 -11.87
CA ILE A 59 4.74 5.47 -10.95
C ILE A 59 6.11 5.19 -11.55
N LYS A 60 6.27 4.13 -12.36
CA LYS A 60 7.55 3.83 -13.02
C LYS A 60 7.91 4.87 -14.07
N THR A 61 6.93 5.30 -14.86
CA THR A 61 7.12 6.31 -15.90
C THR A 61 7.45 7.68 -15.30
N HIS A 62 6.64 8.17 -14.37
CA HIS A 62 6.84 9.50 -13.78
C HIS A 62 7.99 9.51 -12.77
N GLY A 63 8.20 8.42 -12.03
CA GLY A 63 9.36 8.30 -11.15
C GLY A 63 10.68 8.38 -11.90
N ALA A 64 10.79 7.73 -13.06
CA ALA A 64 11.97 7.85 -13.91
C ALA A 64 12.17 9.28 -14.45
N GLN A 65 11.09 9.98 -14.82
CA GLN A 65 11.13 11.38 -15.23
C GLN A 65 11.58 12.31 -14.11
N ASP A 66 11.20 12.01 -12.87
CA ASP A 66 11.59 12.74 -11.65
C ASP A 66 13.00 12.38 -11.14
N GLY A 67 13.72 11.52 -11.87
CA GLY A 67 15.07 11.09 -11.51
C GLY A 67 15.09 10.07 -10.36
N TYR A 68 14.07 9.24 -10.24
CA TYR A 68 14.00 8.15 -9.27
C TYR A 68 14.08 6.78 -9.95
N ASN A 69 14.78 5.86 -9.28
CA ASN A 69 14.60 4.44 -9.50
C ASN A 69 13.52 3.92 -8.54
N VAL A 70 12.31 3.69 -9.05
CA VAL A 70 11.18 3.14 -8.28
C VAL A 70 11.43 1.67 -7.98
N ASP A 71 11.43 1.30 -6.70
CA ASP A 71 11.82 -0.04 -6.23
C ASP A 71 10.68 -0.80 -5.52
N GLY A 72 9.56 -0.14 -5.23
CA GLY A 72 8.47 -0.76 -4.49
C GLY A 72 7.23 0.11 -4.31
N ILE A 73 6.30 -0.43 -3.55
CA ILE A 73 5.07 0.23 -3.10
C ILE A 73 4.92 -0.04 -1.61
N ARG A 74 4.74 1.01 -0.82
CA ARG A 74 4.37 0.94 0.59
C ARG A 74 2.87 1.12 0.76
N PHE A 75 2.28 0.33 1.65
CA PHE A 75 0.86 0.43 1.99
C PHE A 75 0.73 1.15 3.33
N TYR A 76 -0.05 2.22 3.35
CA TYR A 76 -0.35 2.98 4.55
C TYR A 76 -1.79 2.78 4.98
N PHE A 77 -2.01 2.61 6.28
CA PHE A 77 -3.34 2.66 6.87
C PHE A 77 -3.80 4.11 6.96
N GLY A 78 -5.00 4.38 6.46
CA GLY A 78 -5.70 5.66 6.59
C GLY A 78 -7.08 5.47 7.21
N VAL A 79 -7.72 6.56 7.60
CA VAL A 79 -9.13 6.61 7.99
C VAL A 79 -9.76 7.76 7.22
N TYR A 80 -10.88 7.52 6.56
CA TYR A 80 -11.60 8.61 5.90
C TYR A 80 -12.11 9.62 6.94
N PRO A 81 -12.09 10.92 6.63
CA PRO A 81 -12.77 11.92 7.46
C PRO A 81 -14.20 11.51 7.79
N ASP A 82 -14.64 11.85 9.01
CA ASP A 82 -16.01 11.59 9.46
C ASP A 82 -16.92 12.74 9.01
N ASP A 83 -17.19 12.80 7.71
CA ASP A 83 -18.00 13.84 7.07
C ASP A 83 -18.94 13.30 5.98
N GLU A 84 -19.88 14.14 5.55
CA GLU A 84 -20.86 13.77 4.52
C GLU A 84 -20.25 13.57 3.13
N GLN A 85 -19.11 14.20 2.82
CA GLN A 85 -18.46 14.12 1.51
C GLN A 85 -17.97 12.69 1.22
N HIS A 86 -17.55 11.99 2.27
CA HIS A 86 -17.10 10.60 2.18
C HIS A 86 -18.26 9.60 2.31
N GLY A 87 -19.46 10.08 2.65
CA GLY A 87 -20.69 9.31 2.74
C GLY A 87 -20.47 8.00 3.48
N GLU A 88 -20.67 6.88 2.78
CA GLU A 88 -20.56 5.56 3.38
C GLU A 88 -19.15 5.11 3.76
N LYS A 89 -18.12 5.84 3.34
CA LYS A 89 -16.74 5.59 3.73
C LYS A 89 -16.33 6.36 4.98
N ALA A 90 -17.11 7.37 5.39
CA ALA A 90 -16.80 8.23 6.51
C ALA A 90 -16.45 7.43 7.77
N GLY A 91 -15.32 7.79 8.40
CA GLY A 91 -14.81 7.15 9.61
C GLY A 91 -14.29 5.71 9.44
N LEU A 92 -14.27 5.15 8.23
CA LEU A 92 -13.77 3.80 7.98
C LEU A 92 -12.27 3.78 7.65
N THR A 93 -11.60 2.72 8.09
CA THR A 93 -10.21 2.41 7.74
C THR A 93 -10.08 2.14 6.24
N THR A 94 -8.96 2.56 5.67
CA THR A 94 -8.58 2.26 4.29
C THR A 94 -7.07 2.00 4.19
N LEU A 95 -6.63 1.60 3.00
CA LEU A 95 -5.22 1.49 2.65
C LEU A 95 -4.97 2.34 1.40
N PHE A 96 -3.89 3.10 1.38
CA PHE A 96 -3.40 3.75 0.17
C PHE A 96 -1.96 3.32 -0.12
N LEU A 97 -1.62 3.31 -1.41
CA LEU A 97 -0.36 2.85 -1.97
C LEU A 97 0.52 4.06 -2.26
N VAL A 98 1.76 4.03 -1.81
CA VAL A 98 2.77 5.08 -2.02
C VAL A 98 3.98 4.46 -2.71
N PRO A 99 4.48 5.03 -3.81
CA PRO A 99 5.66 4.50 -4.48
C PRO A 99 6.91 4.75 -3.63
N THR A 100 7.80 3.76 -3.59
CA THR A 100 9.11 3.90 -2.98
C THR A 100 10.21 3.88 -4.04
N GLY A 101 11.32 4.55 -3.75
CA GLY A 101 12.49 4.52 -4.62
C GLY A 101 13.66 5.30 -4.08
N LYS A 102 14.71 5.33 -4.90
CA LYS A 102 15.94 6.08 -4.63
C LYS A 102 16.17 7.10 -5.72
N LYS A 103 16.60 8.30 -5.33
CA LYS A 103 16.99 9.32 -6.30
C LYS A 103 18.25 8.85 -7.02
N VAL A 104 18.24 8.93 -8.34
CA VAL A 104 19.41 8.63 -9.18
C VAL A 104 20.35 9.82 -9.04
N GLU A 105 21.48 9.61 -8.37
CA GLU A 105 22.53 10.63 -8.27
C GLU A 105 23.25 10.76 -9.61
N ASP A 106 23.34 11.98 -10.14
CA ASP A 106 24.26 12.27 -11.24
C ASP A 106 25.69 12.10 -10.75
N ASN A 107 26.44 11.20 -11.40
CA ASN A 107 27.81 10.84 -11.04
C ASN A 107 28.84 11.98 -11.23
N THR A 108 28.44 13.23 -11.41
CA THR A 108 29.35 14.37 -11.58
C THR A 108 30.00 14.85 -10.28
N ALA A 109 29.55 14.41 -9.11
CA ALA A 109 30.10 14.82 -7.80
C ALA A 109 30.90 13.75 -7.03
N LYS A 110 31.07 12.52 -7.57
CA LYS A 110 31.64 11.37 -6.82
C LYS A 110 33.15 11.22 -6.88
N VAL A 111 33.91 12.32 -6.80
CA VAL A 111 35.38 12.23 -6.63
C VAL A 111 35.82 12.34 -5.16
N GLN A 112 34.94 12.72 -4.21
CA GLN A 112 35.39 13.03 -2.84
C GLN A 112 34.71 12.32 -1.66
N SER A 113 33.84 11.33 -1.89
CA SER A 113 33.16 10.66 -0.77
C SER A 113 33.13 9.14 -0.91
N PHE A 114 34.31 8.52 -0.77
CA PHE A 114 34.46 7.08 -0.51
C PHE A 114 34.07 6.67 0.93
N ALA A 115 33.41 7.55 1.69
CA ALA A 115 32.92 7.28 3.03
C ALA A 115 31.42 6.96 2.98
N MET A 116 31.08 5.70 3.26
CA MET A 116 29.75 5.21 3.66
C MET A 116 28.63 5.32 2.60
N VAL A 117 28.63 4.43 1.60
CA VAL A 117 27.35 4.07 0.94
C VAL A 117 26.62 3.11 1.88
N GLN A 118 26.02 3.65 2.94
CA GLN A 118 24.98 2.92 3.66
C GLN A 118 23.82 2.78 2.69
N GLU A 119 23.45 1.55 2.33
CA GLU A 119 22.34 1.29 1.44
C GLU A 119 21.07 1.82 2.12
N SER A 120 20.65 3.03 1.76
CA SER A 120 19.48 3.66 2.36
C SER A 120 18.27 2.78 2.09
N ALA A 121 17.44 2.58 3.12
CA ALA A 121 16.17 1.88 2.95
C ALA A 121 15.32 2.62 1.90
N PRO A 122 14.49 1.91 1.10
CA PRO A 122 13.58 2.54 0.16
C PRO A 122 12.74 3.64 0.83
N ALA A 123 12.79 4.84 0.28
CA ALA A 123 12.05 6.00 0.79
C ALA A 123 10.83 6.27 -0.08
N ASP A 124 9.81 6.92 0.49
CA ASP A 124 8.63 7.32 -0.28
C ASP A 124 8.97 8.42 -1.27
N ILE A 125 8.47 8.29 -2.49
CA ILE A 125 8.62 9.30 -3.54
C ILE A 125 7.46 10.29 -3.40
N GLN A 126 7.69 11.36 -2.64
CA GLN A 126 6.68 12.38 -2.32
C GLN A 126 6.21 13.21 -3.52
N SER A 127 6.95 13.19 -4.65
CA SER A 127 6.56 13.90 -5.88
C SER A 127 5.49 13.17 -6.69
N LEU A 128 5.24 11.89 -6.42
CA LEU A 128 4.26 11.07 -7.13
C LEU A 128 3.02 10.86 -6.28
N ASP A 129 1.87 10.84 -6.96
CA ASP A 129 0.59 10.72 -6.28
C ASP A 129 0.37 9.32 -5.69
N PRO A 130 -0.17 9.23 -4.45
CA PRO A 130 -0.59 7.97 -3.87
C PRO A 130 -1.88 7.45 -4.52
N MET A 131 -2.02 6.14 -4.64
CA MET A 131 -3.27 5.51 -5.07
C MET A 131 -4.09 5.09 -3.86
N ASN A 132 -5.27 5.66 -3.72
CA ASN A 132 -6.30 5.16 -2.80
C ASN A 132 -7.49 4.61 -3.59
N TYR A 133 -8.23 3.69 -2.99
CA TYR A 133 -9.40 3.09 -3.58
C TYR A 133 -10.57 4.08 -3.75
N GLY A 134 -11.11 4.16 -4.99
CA GLY A 134 -12.14 5.12 -5.37
C GLY A 134 -13.57 4.58 -5.56
N ASN A 135 -13.80 3.47 -6.25
CA ASN A 135 -15.03 3.42 -7.08
C ASN A 135 -16.16 2.44 -6.75
N ILE A 136 -16.10 1.54 -5.77
CA ILE A 136 -17.23 0.62 -5.54
C ILE A 136 -17.45 0.35 -4.05
N GLY A 137 -18.27 1.20 -3.41
CA GLY A 137 -18.90 0.92 -2.11
C GLY A 137 -18.02 1.00 -0.85
N ARG A 138 -18.66 0.83 0.31
CA ARG A 138 -18.03 0.66 1.63
C ARG A 138 -16.89 -0.37 1.48
N PRO A 139 -15.68 -0.14 2.03
CA PRO A 139 -14.75 -1.24 2.18
C PRO A 139 -15.42 -2.29 3.06
N PRO A 140 -15.71 -3.50 2.53
CA PRO A 140 -16.52 -4.47 3.24
C PRO A 140 -15.74 -5.08 4.40
N SER A 141 -16.43 -5.37 5.50
CA SER A 141 -15.98 -6.43 6.40
C SER A 141 -16.19 -7.76 5.68
N LEU A 142 -15.13 -8.55 5.52
CA LEU A 142 -15.15 -9.86 4.88
C LEU A 142 -14.64 -10.92 5.85
N ILE A 143 -15.23 -12.11 5.76
CA ILE A 143 -14.67 -13.31 6.37
C ILE A 143 -13.77 -13.96 5.30
N TYR A 144 -12.49 -14.13 5.63
CA TYR A 144 -11.52 -14.81 4.78
C TYR A 144 -11.38 -16.30 5.15
#